data_AF-A0A7Y3THU8-F1
#
_entry.id   AF-A0A7Y3THU8-F1
#
_cell.length_a   1.000
_cell.length_b   1.000
_cell.length_c   1.000
_cell.angle_alpha   90.00
_cell.angle_beta   90.00
_cell.angle_gamma   90.00
#
_symmetry.space_group_name_H-M   'P 1'
#
loop_
_entity.id
_entity.type
_entity.pdbx_description
1 polymer ?
#
loop_
_entity_poly.entity_id
_entity_poly.type
_entity_poly.pdbx_seq_one_letter_code
_entity_poly.pdbx_strand_id
1 'polypeptide(L)'
;MKKLIALTLLMAAFASCSDSDTYQDIETPPTTGTPNPDPVAASSYTKNAKSIIDANCIGCHQSGRSAAFRPLTTYAEVKAAVENGGLLNRIQLQTGQQGIMPQAGRMSQANIDVIVKWNTDGLKEN
;
A
#
# COMPACT_ATOMS: atom_id res chain seq x y z
N MET A 1 -55.49 -14.30 -32.78
CA MET A 1 -56.42 -13.16 -32.65
C MET A 1 -56.00 -12.34 -31.43
N LYS A 2 -55.72 -11.04 -31.62
CA LYS A 2 -56.15 -9.89 -30.78
C LYS A 2 -56.10 -10.11 -29.24
N LYS A 3 -55.36 -9.36 -28.40
CA LYS A 3 -55.06 -7.91 -28.43
C LYS A 3 -53.86 -7.56 -27.53
N LEU A 4 -53.08 -6.60 -28.00
CA LEU A 4 -52.28 -5.63 -27.22
C LEU A 4 -53.17 -4.88 -26.21
N ILE A 5 -52.60 -4.41 -25.09
CA ILE A 5 -53.03 -3.34 -24.12
C ILE A 5 -52.27 -3.69 -22.81
N ALA A 6 -51.51 -2.86 -22.09
CA ALA A 6 -51.35 -1.42 -22.07
C ALA A 6 -49.95 -1.04 -21.59
N LEU A 7 -49.51 0.09 -22.16
CA LEU A 7 -48.46 1.01 -21.77
C LEU A 7 -48.59 1.48 -20.31
N THR A 8 -47.54 1.35 -19.50
CA THR A 8 -47.32 2.20 -18.32
C THR A 8 -45.89 2.74 -18.36
N LEU A 9 -45.75 3.87 -19.08
CA LEU A 9 -44.70 4.86 -18.84
C LEU A 9 -44.94 5.46 -17.45
N LEU A 10 -43.99 5.26 -16.52
CA LEU A 10 -43.82 6.21 -15.43
C LEU A 10 -42.33 6.54 -15.28
N MET A 11 -42.01 7.70 -15.84
CA MET A 11 -40.77 8.43 -15.70
C MET A 11 -40.53 8.76 -14.22
N ALA A 12 -39.48 8.21 -13.61
CA ALA A 12 -38.94 8.71 -12.36
C ALA A 12 -37.56 9.30 -12.66
N ALA A 13 -37.54 10.61 -12.90
CA ALA A 13 -36.34 11.40 -12.97
C ALA A 13 -35.77 11.54 -11.55
N PHE A 14 -34.69 10.82 -11.25
CA PHE A 14 -33.86 11.15 -10.09
C PHE A 14 -32.80 12.14 -10.54
N ALA A 15 -33.12 13.42 -10.39
CA ALA A 15 -32.14 14.49 -10.29
C ALA A 15 -31.35 14.25 -8.98
N SER A 16 -30.16 13.67 -9.09
CA SER A 16 -29.19 13.69 -7.99
C SER A 16 -28.40 14.98 -8.12
N CYS A 17 -28.92 16.02 -7.47
CA CYS A 17 -28.09 17.11 -6.98
C CYS A 17 -27.37 16.55 -5.74
N SER A 18 -26.04 16.49 -5.76
CA SER A 18 -25.28 16.38 -4.53
C SER A 18 -24.87 17.80 -4.13
N ASP A 19 -25.52 18.23 -3.06
CA ASP A 19 -25.27 19.45 -2.32
C ASP A 19 -23.78 19.63 -1.99
N SER A 20 -23.43 20.91 -1.98
CA SER A 20 -22.22 21.47 -1.43
C SER A 20 -22.07 21.11 0.05
N ASP A 21 -20.94 20.51 0.40
CA ASP A 21 -20.37 20.65 1.74
C ASP A 21 -18.95 21.21 1.59
N THR A 22 -18.86 22.53 1.72
CA THR A 22 -17.63 23.24 2.04
C THR A 22 -17.16 22.73 3.40
N TYR A 23 -16.27 21.75 3.41
CA TYR A 23 -15.53 21.40 4.61
C TYR A 23 -14.58 22.55 4.93
N GLN A 24 -14.92 23.27 5.98
CA GLN A 24 -14.05 24.21 6.66
C GLN A 24 -12.77 23.47 7.09
N ASP A 25 -11.65 23.92 6.55
CA ASP A 25 -10.31 23.53 6.98
C ASP A 25 -10.16 23.85 8.48
N ILE A 26 -10.28 22.81 9.32
CA ILE A 26 -9.78 22.89 10.68
C ILE A 26 -8.27 22.71 10.59
N GLU A 27 -7.56 23.84 10.54
CA GLU A 27 -6.13 23.92 10.75
C GLU A 27 -5.76 23.17 12.03
N THR A 28 -5.16 22.00 11.86
CA THR A 28 -4.51 21.28 12.96
C THR A 28 -3.05 21.78 13.02
N PRO A 29 -2.48 22.05 14.21
CA PRO A 29 -1.20 22.74 14.36
C PRO A 29 -0.01 21.97 13.74
N PRO A 30 1.10 22.64 13.42
CA PRO A 30 2.10 22.14 12.48
C PRO A 30 2.94 21.02 13.10
N THR A 31 2.69 19.78 12.70
CA THR A 31 3.68 18.70 12.82
C THR A 31 4.64 18.77 11.65
N THR A 32 5.77 19.45 11.90
CA THR A 32 7.11 19.16 11.37
C THR A 32 7.21 18.50 10.00
N GLY A 33 7.70 19.28 9.04
CA GLY A 33 7.89 18.95 7.63
C GLY A 33 8.35 17.52 7.35
N THR A 34 7.53 16.82 6.58
CA THR A 34 7.96 15.72 5.73
C THR A 34 7.53 16.12 4.32
N PRO A 35 8.41 16.17 3.32
CA PRO A 35 7.99 16.40 1.94
C PRO A 35 6.97 15.32 1.60
N ASN A 36 5.79 15.73 1.14
CA ASN A 36 4.83 14.85 0.50
C ASN A 36 5.58 14.11 -0.63
N PRO A 37 5.73 12.77 -0.59
CA PRO A 37 6.41 12.09 -1.67
C PRO A 37 5.52 12.13 -2.90
N ASP A 38 6.10 12.60 -4.01
CA ASP A 38 5.56 12.49 -5.37
C ASP A 38 4.90 11.12 -5.65
N PRO A 39 3.95 11.06 -6.61
CA PRO A 39 3.29 9.82 -7.00
C PRO A 39 4.30 8.73 -7.34
N VAL A 40 4.33 7.70 -6.47
CA VAL A 40 5.02 6.40 -6.52
C VAL A 40 6.11 6.27 -7.60
N ALA A 41 7.27 6.90 -7.39
CA ALA A 41 8.44 6.63 -8.22
C ALA A 41 9.10 5.31 -7.76
N ALA A 42 8.82 4.21 -8.44
CA ALA A 42 9.70 3.04 -8.39
C ALA A 42 10.52 2.98 -9.69
N SER A 43 11.83 2.81 -9.55
CA SER A 43 12.69 2.43 -10.66
C SER A 43 13.68 1.32 -10.29
N SER A 44 14.04 1.17 -9.00
CA SER A 44 14.91 0.09 -8.53
C SER A 44 15.00 -0.05 -7.00
N TYR A 45 15.67 -1.11 -6.55
CA TYR A 45 15.90 -1.40 -5.13
C TYR A 45 16.76 -0.34 -4.47
N THR A 46 17.91 0.01 -5.07
CA THR A 46 18.88 0.93 -4.48
C THR A 46 18.34 2.34 -4.31
N LYS A 47 17.47 2.80 -5.21
CA LYS A 47 16.88 4.14 -5.15
C LYS A 47 15.71 4.26 -4.18
N ASN A 48 14.88 3.22 -4.08
CA ASN A 48 13.56 3.36 -3.46
C ASN A 48 13.31 2.30 -2.37
N ALA A 49 13.38 1.01 -2.70
CA ALA A 49 12.96 -0.05 -1.78
C ALA A 49 13.93 -0.22 -0.59
N LYS A 50 15.23 -0.01 -0.79
CA LYS A 50 16.26 -0.30 0.23
C LYS A 50 16.03 0.48 1.52
N SER A 51 15.77 1.79 1.45
CA SER A 51 15.58 2.61 2.66
C SER A 51 14.36 2.16 3.47
N ILE A 52 13.29 1.70 2.80
CA ILE A 52 12.11 1.14 3.44
C ILE A 52 12.44 -0.18 4.15
N ILE A 53 13.16 -1.09 3.47
CA ILE A 53 13.59 -2.37 4.06
C ILE A 53 14.51 -2.15 5.27
N ASP A 54 15.50 -1.26 5.14
CA ASP A 54 16.44 -0.95 6.21
C ASP A 54 15.71 -0.44 7.46
N ALA A 55 14.76 0.48 7.28
CA ALA A 55 14.02 1.10 8.37
C ALA A 55 12.99 0.18 9.04
N ASN A 56 12.36 -0.71 8.27
CA ASN A 56 11.17 -1.46 8.75
C ASN A 56 11.41 -2.96 8.96
N CYS A 57 12.49 -3.54 8.42
CA CYS A 57 12.64 -5.01 8.37
C CYS A 57 13.90 -5.51 9.08
N ILE A 58 15.05 -4.87 8.86
CA ILE A 58 16.37 -5.38 9.27
C ILE A 58 16.51 -5.51 10.79
N GLY A 59 15.77 -4.70 11.58
CA GLY A 59 15.77 -4.79 13.04
C GLY A 59 15.56 -6.22 13.56
N CYS A 60 14.71 -7.01 12.89
CA CYS A 60 14.47 -8.42 13.22
C CYS A 60 15.06 -9.40 12.18
N HIS A 61 15.11 -9.01 10.90
CA HIS A 61 15.51 -9.86 9.78
C HIS A 61 17.01 -9.77 9.44
N GLN A 62 17.86 -9.86 10.45
CA GLN A 62 19.32 -9.87 10.32
C GLN A 62 19.94 -10.94 11.23
N SER A 63 21.21 -11.24 10.99
CA SER A 63 21.96 -12.23 11.80
C SER A 63 21.88 -11.90 13.30
N GLY A 64 21.65 -12.93 14.12
CA GLY A 64 21.56 -12.81 15.57
C GLY A 64 20.26 -12.18 16.11
N ARG A 65 19.24 -11.97 15.26
CA ARG A 65 17.93 -11.44 15.67
C ARG A 65 16.81 -12.49 15.52
N SER A 66 15.64 -12.14 16.04
CA SER A 66 14.47 -13.04 16.16
C SER A 66 14.00 -13.64 14.83
N ALA A 67 14.24 -12.97 13.70
CA ALA A 67 13.87 -13.45 12.37
C ALA A 67 15.08 -13.73 11.46
N ALA A 68 16.25 -14.03 12.04
CA ALA A 68 17.49 -14.33 11.30
C ALA A 68 17.38 -15.50 10.32
N PHE A 69 16.40 -16.40 10.50
CA PHE A 69 16.12 -17.52 9.59
C PHE A 69 15.54 -17.09 8.23
N ARG A 70 15.12 -15.83 8.09
CA ARG A 70 14.77 -15.18 6.82
C ARG A 70 15.43 -13.81 6.76
N PRO A 71 16.72 -13.73 6.42
CA PRO A 71 17.42 -12.45 6.33
C PRO A 71 16.83 -11.58 5.22
N LEU A 72 16.88 -10.26 5.40
CA LEU A 72 16.43 -9.24 4.44
C LEU A 72 17.47 -8.12 4.32
N THR A 73 18.76 -8.46 4.39
CA THR A 73 19.86 -7.49 4.45
C THR A 73 20.47 -7.19 3.09
N THR A 74 20.19 -8.00 2.08
CA THR A 74 20.69 -7.85 0.70
C THR A 74 19.56 -7.75 -0.32
N TYR A 75 19.84 -7.17 -1.50
CA TYR A 75 18.90 -7.14 -2.62
C TYR A 75 18.37 -8.54 -2.97
N ALA A 76 19.26 -9.54 -3.08
CA ALA A 76 18.90 -10.90 -3.47
C ALA A 76 17.94 -11.54 -2.46
N GLU A 77 18.17 -11.35 -1.17
CA GLU A 77 17.29 -11.86 -0.11
C GLU A 77 15.92 -11.17 -0.14
N VAL A 78 15.88 -9.85 -0.29
CA VAL A 78 14.63 -9.10 -0.37
C VAL A 78 13.85 -9.49 -1.61
N LYS A 79 14.51 -9.61 -2.76
CA LYS A 79 13.90 -10.09 -4.01
C LYS A 79 13.30 -11.48 -3.83
N ALA A 80 14.07 -12.42 -3.28
CA ALA A 80 13.59 -13.77 -3.02
C ALA A 80 12.40 -13.78 -2.03
N ALA A 81 12.38 -12.86 -1.05
CA ALA A 81 11.27 -12.73 -0.12
C ALA A 81 9.99 -12.17 -0.78
N VAL A 82 10.14 -11.26 -1.76
CA VAL A 82 9.02 -10.78 -2.58
C VAL A 82 8.47 -11.90 -3.46
N GLU A 83 9.34 -12.61 -4.18
CA GLU A 83 8.96 -13.64 -5.14
C GLU A 83 8.41 -14.91 -4.47
N ASN A 84 9.03 -15.34 -3.36
CA ASN A 84 8.81 -16.67 -2.77
C ASN A 84 8.52 -16.66 -1.26
N GLY A 85 8.88 -15.58 -0.57
CA GLY A 85 8.77 -15.48 0.91
C GLY A 85 7.43 -14.92 1.40
N GLY A 86 6.54 -14.52 0.49
CA GLY A 86 5.26 -13.92 0.82
C GLY A 86 5.36 -12.52 1.42
N LEU A 87 6.47 -11.80 1.23
CA LEU A 87 6.70 -10.46 1.81
C LEU A 87 5.51 -9.53 1.55
N LEU A 88 5.06 -9.44 0.29
CA LEU A 88 3.93 -8.60 -0.11
C LEU A 88 2.64 -8.93 0.65
N ASN A 89 2.38 -10.22 0.92
CA ASN A 89 1.19 -10.63 1.65
C ASN A 89 1.24 -10.13 3.10
N ARG A 90 2.43 -10.12 3.73
CA ARG A 90 2.59 -9.78 5.15
C ARG A 90 2.53 -8.28 5.40
N ILE A 91 3.12 -7.48 4.52
CA ILE A 91 3.16 -6.01 4.65
C ILE A 91 1.80 -5.36 4.35
N GLN A 92 0.96 -6.04 3.58
CA GLN A 92 -0.38 -5.57 3.22
C GLN A 92 -1.46 -5.96 4.25
N LEU A 93 -1.11 -6.65 5.34
CA LEU A 93 -2.04 -6.91 6.43
C LEU A 93 -2.32 -5.64 7.25
N GLN A 94 -3.53 -5.55 7.79
CA GLN A 94 -3.98 -4.51 8.71
C GLN A 94 -3.45 -4.76 10.12
N THR A 95 -3.19 -3.69 10.86
CA THR A 95 -2.71 -3.78 12.25
C THR A 95 -3.61 -4.69 13.09
N GLY A 96 -3.00 -5.62 13.82
CA GLY A 96 -3.69 -6.63 14.63
C GLY A 96 -4.01 -7.95 13.90
N GLN A 97 -3.85 -8.01 12.57
CA GLN A 97 -4.02 -9.28 11.85
C GLN A 97 -2.86 -10.24 12.11
N GLN A 98 -3.19 -11.53 12.23
CA GLN A 98 -2.21 -12.58 12.48
C GLN A 98 -1.14 -12.59 11.37
N GLY A 99 0.11 -12.51 11.80
CA GLY A 99 1.25 -12.57 10.89
C GLY A 99 1.60 -11.24 10.23
N ILE A 100 0.97 -10.12 10.55
CA ILE A 100 1.42 -8.82 10.05
C ILE A 100 2.92 -8.61 10.25
N MET A 101 3.55 -7.98 9.25
CA MET A 101 4.92 -7.49 9.34
C MET A 101 4.95 -6.01 8.89
N PRO A 102 5.67 -5.12 9.60
CA PRO A 102 6.35 -5.36 10.88
C PRO A 102 5.41 -5.76 12.03
N GLN A 103 5.92 -6.50 13.03
CA GLN A 103 5.10 -6.96 14.17
C GLN A 103 4.58 -5.79 15.04
N ALA A 104 5.31 -4.68 15.07
CA ALA A 104 4.92 -3.48 15.81
C ALA A 104 3.70 -2.75 15.19
N GLY A 105 3.32 -3.10 13.96
CA GLY A 105 2.21 -2.49 13.25
C GLY A 105 2.50 -2.29 11.77
N ARG A 106 1.44 -2.04 11.01
CA ARG A 106 1.52 -1.76 9.57
C ARG A 106 2.35 -0.50 9.33
N MET A 107 3.22 -0.53 8.32
CA MET A 107 3.89 0.68 7.82
C MET A 107 2.93 1.58 7.02
N SER A 108 3.38 2.78 6.64
CA SER A 108 2.55 3.70 5.85
C SER A 108 2.15 3.08 4.50
N GLN A 109 0.99 3.48 3.98
CA GLN A 109 0.52 3.02 2.67
C GLN A 109 1.51 3.40 1.56
N ALA A 110 2.08 4.60 1.61
CA ALA A 110 3.10 5.05 0.65
C ALA A 110 4.32 4.12 0.60
N ASN A 111 4.81 3.62 1.75
CA ASN A 111 5.91 2.67 1.77
C ASN A 111 5.50 1.32 1.15
N ILE A 112 4.28 0.86 1.41
CA ILE A 112 3.74 -0.38 0.83
C ILE A 112 3.66 -0.24 -0.69
N ASP A 113 3.13 0.88 -1.18
CA ASP A 113 2.95 1.15 -2.60
C ASP A 113 4.28 1.18 -3.35
N VAL A 114 5.35 1.71 -2.75
CA VAL A 114 6.71 1.67 -3.32
C VAL A 114 7.19 0.23 -3.50
N ILE A 115 7.01 -0.64 -2.50
CA ILE A 115 7.45 -2.04 -2.59
C ILE A 115 6.59 -2.83 -3.59
N VAL A 116 5.28 -2.60 -3.61
CA VAL A 116 4.36 -3.21 -4.58
C VAL A 116 4.71 -2.77 -6.00
N LYS A 117 4.97 -1.47 -6.21
CA LYS A 117 5.37 -0.95 -7.52
C LYS A 117 6.73 -1.48 -7.97
N TRP A 118 7.71 -1.55 -7.07
CA TRP A 118 9.01 -2.15 -7.39
C TRP A 118 8.87 -3.62 -7.84
N ASN A 119 7.92 -4.36 -7.25
CA ASN A 119 7.57 -5.70 -7.72
C ASN A 119 6.98 -5.70 -9.14
N THR A 120 6.01 -4.82 -9.42
CA THR A 120 5.41 -4.74 -10.77
C THR A 120 6.39 -4.25 -11.83
N ASP A 121 7.40 -3.47 -11.44
CA ASP A 121 8.42 -2.92 -12.34
C ASP A 121 9.59 -3.90 -12.60
N GLY A 122 9.49 -5.13 -12.09
CA GLY A 122 10.42 -6.23 -12.38
C GLY A 122 11.57 -6.38 -11.38
N LEU A 123 11.43 -5.85 -10.16
CA LEU A 123 12.36 -6.05 -9.06
C LEU A 123 13.81 -5.68 -9.40
N LYS A 124 14.04 -4.62 -10.19
CA LYS A 124 15.38 -4.20 -10.61
C LYS A 124 16.24 -3.77 -9.42
N GLU A 125 17.53 -4.10 -9.44
CA GLU A 125 18.46 -3.66 -8.39
C GLU A 125 18.81 -2.18 -8.52
N ASN A 126 19.06 -1.70 -9.75
CA ASN A 126 19.52 -0.34 -10.09
C ASN A 126 18.66 0.38 -11.13
#